data_AF-A0A7I9YVI9-F1
#
_entry.id   AF-A0A7I9YVI9-F1
#
_cell.length_a   1.000
_cell.length_b   1.000
_cell.length_c   1.000
_cell.angle_alpha   90.00
_cell.angle_beta   90.00
_cell.angle_gamma   90.00
#
_symmetry.space_group_name_H-M   'P 1'
#
loop_
_entity.id
_entity.type
_entity.pdbx_description
1 polymer ?
#
loop_
_entity_poly.entity_id
_entity_poly.type
_entity_poly.pdbx_seq_one_letter_code
_entity_poly.pdbx_strand_id
1 'polypeptide(L)'
;MTTEHRSVEFLPDYCPRCNPLGHYADSRDRVASLTEPTSVTWRGGKYVVCRYRCDGCGHQWRRADLWDAQSAGFDPKHRKAA
;
A
#
# COMPACT_ATOMS: atom_id res chain seq x y z
N MET A 1 11.43 -17.05 19.00
CA MET A 1 11.83 -16.04 18.00
C MET A 1 10.55 -15.48 17.42
N THR A 2 10.03 -14.40 17.99
CA THR A 2 8.80 -13.74 17.55
C THR A 2 9.11 -12.92 16.32
N THR A 3 8.67 -13.39 15.16
CA THR A 3 8.67 -12.62 13.92
C THR A 3 7.90 -11.33 14.18
N GLU A 4 8.60 -10.20 14.21
CA GLU A 4 7.98 -8.89 14.28
C GLU A 4 7.12 -8.70 13.03
N HIS A 5 5.81 -8.95 13.13
CA HIS A 5 4.81 -8.41 12.22
C HIS A 5 4.77 -6.89 12.43
N ARG A 6 5.81 -6.18 11.97
CA ARG A 6 5.77 -4.71 11.87
C ARG A 6 4.83 -4.35 10.73
N SER A 7 3.55 -4.20 11.09
CA SER A 7 2.62 -3.21 10.57
C SER A 7 2.53 -3.08 9.03
N VAL A 8 2.24 -4.18 8.34
CA VAL A 8 1.71 -4.12 6.96
C VAL A 8 0.23 -3.73 6.95
N GLU A 9 -0.44 -3.71 8.12
CA GLU A 9 -1.88 -3.49 8.30
C GLU A 9 -2.42 -2.09 7.91
N PHE A 10 -1.58 -1.16 7.39
CA PHE A 10 -1.98 0.24 7.19
C PHE A 10 -1.66 0.84 5.80
N LEU A 11 -1.45 0.01 4.76
CA LEU A 11 -1.12 0.52 3.42
C LEU A 11 -2.15 0.21 2.30
N PRO A 12 -3.46 0.03 2.58
CA PRO A 12 -4.41 -0.34 1.53
C PRO A 12 -4.72 0.84 0.59
N ASP A 13 -4.86 0.55 -0.69
CA ASP A 13 -5.28 1.54 -1.70
C ASP A 13 -6.56 1.05 -2.37
N TYR A 14 -7.39 1.99 -2.85
CA TYR A 14 -8.57 1.61 -3.63
C TYR A 14 -8.16 1.29 -5.05
N CYS A 15 -8.70 0.19 -5.60
CA CYS A 15 -8.45 -0.16 -6.99
C CYS A 15 -8.93 0.96 -7.93
N PRO A 16 -8.04 1.59 -8.74
CA PRO A 16 -8.42 2.71 -9.61
C PRO A 16 -9.28 2.29 -10.82
N ARG A 17 -9.55 0.99 -11.00
CA ARG A 17 -10.53 0.52 -12.00
C ARG A 17 -11.92 0.34 -11.38
N CYS A 18 -12.00 -0.26 -10.20
CA CYS A 18 -13.27 -0.43 -9.50
C CYS A 18 -13.75 0.87 -8.84
N ASN A 19 -12.82 1.74 -8.46
CA ASN A 19 -13.08 3.02 -7.81
C ASN A 19 -12.12 4.12 -8.31
N PRO A 20 -12.29 4.61 -9.55
CA PRO A 20 -11.35 5.50 -10.25
C PRO A 20 -10.82 6.74 -9.52
N LEU A 21 -11.54 7.25 -8.52
CA LEU A 21 -11.18 8.49 -7.82
C LEU A 21 -11.65 8.54 -6.36
N GLY A 22 -12.06 7.41 -5.77
CA GLY A 22 -12.81 7.43 -4.50
C GLY A 22 -14.21 8.05 -4.61
N HIS A 23 -14.60 8.50 -5.80
CA HIS A 23 -15.84 9.24 -6.09
C HIS A 23 -17.07 8.36 -6.24
N TYR A 24 -16.92 7.06 -6.57
CA TYR A 24 -18.03 6.11 -6.54
C TYR A 24 -18.27 5.72 -5.09
N ALA A 25 -18.88 6.66 -4.38
CA ALA A 25 -19.05 6.67 -2.93
C ALA A 25 -20.17 5.73 -2.45
N ASP A 26 -20.61 4.77 -3.27
CA ASP A 26 -21.39 3.67 -2.74
C ASP A 26 -20.47 2.81 -1.87
N SER A 27 -20.85 2.71 -0.59
CA SER A 27 -20.02 2.11 0.45
C SER A 27 -19.57 0.68 0.11
N ARG A 28 -20.39 -0.05 -0.67
CA ARG A 28 -20.09 -1.42 -1.11
C ARG A 28 -18.96 -1.48 -2.12
N ASP A 29 -18.99 -0.65 -3.16
CA ASP A 29 -17.92 -0.64 -4.18
C ASP A 29 -16.62 -0.11 -3.59
N ARG A 30 -16.71 0.85 -2.67
CA ARG A 30 -15.57 1.33 -1.91
C ARG A 30 -14.94 0.21 -1.07
N VAL A 31 -15.73 -0.53 -0.28
CA VAL A 31 -15.21 -1.65 0.53
C VAL A 31 -14.64 -2.76 -0.35
N ALA A 32 -15.34 -3.14 -1.43
CA ALA A 32 -14.91 -4.21 -2.33
C ALA A 32 -13.64 -3.87 -3.15
N SER A 33 -13.33 -2.58 -3.29
CA SER A 33 -12.15 -2.12 -4.01
C SER A 33 -10.95 -1.81 -3.11
N LEU A 34 -11.11 -1.83 -1.78
CA LEU A 34 -10.01 -1.64 -0.83
C LEU A 34 -9.06 -2.84 -0.94
N THR A 35 -7.80 -2.58 -1.30
CA THR A 35 -6.85 -3.63 -1.65
C THR A 35 -5.56 -3.46 -0.88
N GLU A 36 -5.15 -4.51 -0.17
CA GLU A 36 -3.86 -4.58 0.51
C GLU A 36 -2.70 -4.72 -0.50
N PRO A 37 -1.51 -4.18 -0.20
CA PRO A 37 -0.36 -4.34 -1.07
C PRO A 37 0.13 -5.78 -1.08
N THR A 38 0.36 -6.31 -2.27
CA THR A 38 1.02 -7.61 -2.51
C THR A 38 2.53 -7.56 -2.23
N SER A 39 3.13 -6.37 -2.31
CA SER A 39 4.54 -6.15 -1.96
C SER A 39 4.78 -4.70 -1.57
N VAL A 40 5.61 -4.50 -0.56
CA VAL A 40 6.10 -3.18 -0.13
C VAL A 40 7.61 -3.17 -0.25
N THR A 41 8.17 -2.13 -0.86
CA THR A 41 9.62 -1.97 -0.99
C THR A 41 10.02 -0.55 -0.68
N TRP A 42 11.07 -0.40 0.12
CA TRP A 42 11.65 0.89 0.45
C TRP A 42 13.12 0.93 0.04
N ARG A 43 13.53 2.00 -0.64
CA ARG A 43 14.90 2.18 -1.16
C ARG A 43 15.65 3.34 -0.48
N GLY A 44 15.22 3.75 0.72
CA GLY A 44 15.86 4.82 1.47
C GLY A 44 15.39 6.24 1.12
N GLY A 45 14.20 6.39 0.52
CA GLY A 45 13.58 7.68 0.20
C GLY A 45 12.46 8.07 1.16
N LYS A 46 11.77 9.19 0.88
CA LYS A 46 10.60 9.61 1.66
C LYS A 46 9.42 8.63 1.55
N TYR A 47 9.23 8.03 0.38
CA TYR A 47 8.08 7.18 0.08
C TYR A 47 8.47 5.72 -0.09
N VAL A 48 7.51 4.83 0.17
CA VAL A 48 7.61 3.41 -0.20
C VAL A 48 6.97 3.16 -1.55
N VAL A 49 7.41 2.08 -2.20
CA VAL A 49 6.79 1.57 -3.41
C VAL A 49 5.91 0.38 -3.02
N CYS A 50 4.61 0.54 -3.21
CA CYS A 50 3.62 -0.51 -3.01
C CYS A 50 3.15 -1.04 -4.37
N ARG A 51 2.94 -2.35 -4.47
CA ARG A 51 2.26 -3.00 -5.60
C ARG A 51 0.99 -3.66 -5.11
N TYR A 52 -0.08 -3.54 -5.89
CA TYR A 52 -1.40 -4.02 -5.55
C TYR A 52 -1.95 -4.91 -6.66
N ARG A 53 -2.85 -5.82 -6.27
CA ARG A 53 -3.66 -6.61 -7.19
C ARG A 53 -5.06 -6.68 -6.61
N CYS A 54 -6.05 -6.14 -7.32
CA CYS A 54 -7.43 -6.17 -6.88
C CYS A 54 -7.99 -7.60 -7.04
N ASP A 55 -8.55 -8.14 -5.97
CA ASP A 55 -9.17 -9.47 -5.99
C ASP A 55 -10.48 -9.49 -6.78
N GLY A 56 -11.19 -8.35 -6.85
CA GLY A 56 -12.45 -8.22 -7.58
C GLY A 56 -12.29 -8.21 -9.11
N CYS A 57 -11.36 -7.41 -9.65
CA CYS A 57 -11.20 -7.24 -11.10
C CYS A 57 -9.85 -7.71 -11.66
N GLY A 58 -8.93 -8.17 -10.81
CA GLY A 58 -7.59 -8.60 -11.22
C GLY A 58 -6.64 -7.48 -11.64
N HIS A 59 -7.07 -6.21 -11.58
CA HIS A 59 -6.22 -5.08 -11.95
C HIS A 59 -5.00 -4.98 -11.03
N GLN A 60 -3.83 -4.74 -11.63
CA GLN A 60 -2.58 -4.54 -10.92
C GLN A 60 -2.11 -3.10 -11.10
N TRP A 61 -1.65 -2.49 -10.02
CA TRP A 61 -1.10 -1.13 -10.06
C TRP A 61 0.02 -0.95 -9.04
N ARG A 62 0.73 0.16 -9.20
CA ARG A 62 1.88 0.54 -8.38
C ARG A 62 1.70 1.96 -7.88
N ARG A 63 1.95 2.18 -6.58
CA ARG A 63 2.03 3.52 -5.97
C ARG A 63 3.42 3.73 -5.39
N ALA A 64 3.97 4.92 -5.58
CA ALA A 64 5.30 5.29 -5.09
C ALA A 64 5.28 6.63 -4.34
N ASP A 65 4.08 7.13 -4.09
CA ASP A 65 3.75 8.50 -3.71
C ASP A 65 2.68 8.55 -2.60
N LEU A 66 1.90 7.48 -2.45
CA LEU A 66 0.78 7.40 -1.52
C LEU A 66 1.23 7.28 -0.07
N TRP A 67 2.23 6.44 0.19
CA TRP A 67 2.65 6.07 1.54
C TRP A 67 4.09 6.49 1.80
N ASP A 68 4.31 7.21 2.90
CA ASP A 68 5.65 7.51 3.35
C ASP A 68 6.30 6.31 4.06
N ALA A 69 7.63 6.35 4.12
CA ALA A 69 8.45 5.32 4.73
C ALA A 69 8.08 5.08 6.20
N GLN A 70 7.78 6.14 6.95
CA GLN A 70 7.52 6.05 8.37
C GLN A 70 6.18 5.37 8.65
N SER A 71 5.12 5.73 7.92
CA SER A 71 3.82 5.05 8.00
C SER A 71 3.90 3.58 7.63
N ALA A 72 4.83 3.20 6.75
CA ALA A 72 5.10 1.81 6.37
C ALA A 72 6.05 1.08 7.34
N GLY A 73 6.38 1.68 8.49
CA GLY A 73 7.23 1.07 9.53
C GLY A 73 8.74 1.11 9.23
N PHE A 74 9.17 1.82 8.19
CA PHE A 74 10.57 2.07 7.91
C PHE A 74 11.05 3.32 8.65
N ASP A 75 12.29 3.30 9.12
CA ASP A 75 12.92 4.47 9.74
C ASP A 75 13.93 5.10 8.77
N PRO A 76 13.61 6.28 8.17
CA PRO A 76 14.52 6.99 7.29
C PRO A 76 15.87 7.35 7.92
N LYS A 77 15.92 7.49 9.25
CA LYS A 77 17.11 7.89 9.99
C LYS A 77 18.04 6.70 10.28
N HIS A 78 17.55 5.47 10.17
CA HIS A 78 18.33 4.24 10.39
C HIS A 78 18.60 3.49 9.08
N ARG A 79 19.10 4.19 8.06
CA ARG A 79 19.63 3.55 6.86
C ARG A 79 20.77 2.61 7.27
N LYS A 80 20.49 1.32 7.48
CA LYS A 80 21.56 0.30 7.51
C LYS A 80 22.23 0.38 6.16
N ALA A 81 23.41 1.00 6.13
CA ALA A 81 24.36 0.81 5.06
C ALA A 81 24.66 -0.69 5.00
N ALA A 82 24.32 -1.32 3.88
CA ALA A 82 24.80 -2.63 3.47
C ALA A 82 25.01 -2.55 1.96
#